data_AF-A0A933G3M8-F1
#
_entry.id   AF-A0A933G3M8-F1
#
_cell.length_a   1.000
_cell.length_b   1.000
_cell.length_c   1.000
_cell.angle_alpha   90.00
_cell.angle_beta   90.00
_cell.angle_gamma   90.00
#
_symmetry.space_group_name_H-M   'P 1'
#
loop_
_entity.id
_entity.type
_entity.pdbx_description
1 polymer ?
#
loop_
_entity_poly.entity_id
_entity_poly.type
_entity_poly.pdbx_seq_one_letter_code
_entity_poly.pdbx_strand_id
1 'polypeptide(L)'
;RRVTTIKEGEVATGNHVKAKVVKNKVAAPFKSAEFDIMFNGGISTEGDLIDMAIADNVIERTGAWISYGQVRIGQGRENAKQFLRDNPDLADEIRRKILAIRLPSANGQSAATSTTSKPAKAAEKPAEPHDPARAKTPAPPVKVMAKARK
;
A
#
# COMPACT_ATOMS: atom_id res chain seq x y z
N ARG A 1 -18.80 -17.89 1.84
CA ARG A 1 -19.63 -17.78 0.61
C ARG A 1 -18.86 -16.99 -0.44
N ARG A 2 -18.87 -17.42 -1.71
CA ARG A 2 -18.27 -16.65 -2.83
C ARG A 2 -19.13 -15.43 -3.12
N VAL A 3 -18.51 -14.26 -3.25
CA VAL A 3 -19.21 -12.99 -3.54
C VAL A 3 -18.96 -12.58 -4.98
N THR A 4 -17.71 -12.44 -5.37
CA THR A 4 -17.32 -11.94 -6.69
C THR A 4 -16.20 -12.80 -7.26
N THR A 5 -16.14 -12.95 -8.58
CA THR A 5 -15.01 -13.58 -9.26
C THR A 5 -14.05 -12.48 -9.72
N ILE A 6 -12.79 -12.60 -9.32
CA ILE A 6 -11.71 -11.68 -9.70
C ILE A 6 -11.22 -12.11 -11.08
N LYS A 7 -11.25 -11.16 -12.01
CA LYS A 7 -10.74 -11.34 -13.36
C LYS A 7 -9.59 -10.38 -13.59
N GLU A 8 -8.52 -10.89 -14.17
CA GLU A 8 -7.39 -10.10 -14.63
C GLU A 8 -7.41 -10.12 -16.16
N GLY A 9 -7.87 -9.02 -16.74
CA GLY A 9 -8.24 -8.97 -18.15
C GLY A 9 -9.41 -9.92 -18.47
N GLU A 10 -9.14 -10.93 -19.28
CA GLU A 10 -10.13 -11.93 -19.72
C GLU A 10 -10.11 -13.22 -18.88
N VAL A 11 -9.06 -13.44 -18.10
CA VAL A 11 -8.84 -14.67 -17.33
C VAL A 11 -9.37 -14.51 -15.90
N ALA A 12 -10.13 -15.49 -15.42
CA ALA A 12 -10.54 -15.55 -14.02
C ALA A 12 -9.37 -16.06 -13.15
N THR A 13 -8.76 -15.16 -12.39
CA THR A 13 -7.57 -15.46 -11.57
C THR A 13 -7.89 -15.74 -10.09
N GLY A 14 -9.09 -15.39 -9.62
CA GLY A 14 -9.47 -15.70 -8.23
C GLY A 14 -10.93 -15.44 -7.88
N ASN A 15 -11.25 -15.57 -6.59
CA ASN A 15 -12.56 -15.30 -6.03
C ASN A 15 -12.46 -14.42 -4.78
N HIS A 16 -13.29 -13.39 -4.71
CA HIS A 16 -13.56 -12.64 -3.49
C HIS A 16 -14.60 -13.39 -2.66
N VAL A 17 -14.25 -13.72 -1.42
CA VAL A 17 -15.02 -14.59 -0.54
C VAL A 17 -15.32 -13.88 0.77
N LYS A 18 -16.58 -13.98 1.22
CA LYS A 18 -17.02 -13.51 2.52
C LYS A 18 -17.26 -14.70 3.44
N ALA A 19 -16.56 -14.75 4.56
CA ALA A 19 -16.77 -15.72 5.63
C ALA A 19 -17.54 -15.05 6.78
N LYS A 20 -18.54 -15.73 7.34
CA LYS A 20 -19.27 -15.28 8.53
C LYS A 20 -19.12 -16.35 9.62
N VAL A 21 -18.73 -15.92 10.81
CA VAL A 21 -18.62 -16.83 11.95
C VAL A 21 -20.00 -17.05 12.55
N VAL A 22 -20.62 -18.20 12.28
CA VAL A 22 -22.00 -18.48 12.72
C VAL A 22 -22.07 -18.86 14.19
N LYS A 23 -21.08 -19.58 14.70
CA LYS A 23 -21.01 -19.98 16.11
C LYS A 23 -19.60 -19.71 16.62
N ASN A 24 -19.48 -18.89 17.65
CA ASN A 24 -18.23 -18.60 18.33
C ASN A 24 -18.47 -18.69 19.84
N LYS A 25 -17.66 -19.51 20.55
CA LYS A 25 -17.76 -19.70 22.01
C LYS A 25 -16.71 -18.87 22.77
N VAL A 26 -15.71 -18.33 22.07
CA VAL A 26 -14.56 -17.63 22.69
C VAL A 26 -14.71 -16.11 22.59
N ALA A 27 -15.32 -15.61 21.51
CA ALA A 27 -15.54 -14.19 21.31
C ALA A 27 -16.91 -13.93 20.68
N ALA A 28 -17.21 -12.65 20.44
CA ALA A 28 -18.48 -12.24 19.85
C ALA A 28 -18.79 -13.01 18.54
N PRO A 29 -19.98 -13.63 18.42
CA PRO A 29 -20.39 -14.34 17.23
C PRO A 29 -20.78 -13.38 16.08
N PHE A 30 -21.03 -13.94 14.90
CA PHE A 30 -21.57 -13.25 13.72
C PHE A 30 -20.69 -12.20 13.03
N LYS A 31 -19.41 -12.07 13.42
CA LYS A 31 -18.43 -11.28 12.67
C LYS A 31 -18.23 -11.84 11.26
N SER A 32 -18.03 -10.94 10.29
CA SER A 32 -17.68 -11.30 8.92
C SER A 32 -16.26 -10.86 8.57
N ALA A 33 -15.57 -11.69 7.80
CA ALA A 33 -14.29 -11.39 7.17
C ALA A 33 -14.44 -11.52 5.65
N GLU A 34 -13.78 -10.64 4.92
CA GLU A 34 -13.77 -10.62 3.45
C GLU A 34 -12.32 -10.79 3.02
N PHE A 35 -12.05 -11.73 2.12
CA PHE A 35 -10.69 -12.00 1.66
C PHE A 35 -10.71 -12.59 0.25
N ASP A 36 -9.58 -12.47 -0.42
CA ASP A 36 -9.40 -12.97 -1.77
C ASP A 36 -8.68 -14.32 -1.76
N ILE A 37 -9.19 -15.24 -2.58
CA ILE A 37 -8.59 -16.55 -2.84
C ILE A 37 -8.17 -16.59 -4.30
N MET A 38 -6.86 -16.66 -4.54
CA MET A 38 -6.28 -16.80 -5.87
C MET A 38 -6.11 -18.30 -6.18
N PHE A 39 -6.37 -18.72 -7.42
CA PHE A 39 -6.33 -20.15 -7.79
C PHE A 39 -4.94 -20.78 -7.71
N ASN A 40 -3.92 -19.96 -7.89
CA ASN A 40 -2.52 -20.31 -8.00
C ASN A 40 -1.72 -20.08 -6.71
N GLY A 41 -2.28 -19.38 -5.72
CA GLY A 41 -1.57 -19.01 -4.48
C GLY A 41 -2.39 -19.10 -3.19
N GLY A 42 -3.66 -19.54 -3.26
CA GLY A 42 -4.52 -19.67 -2.09
C GLY A 42 -4.96 -18.32 -1.53
N ILE A 43 -4.99 -18.21 -0.19
CA ILE A 43 -5.48 -17.02 0.52
C ILE A 43 -4.44 -15.90 0.40
N SER A 44 -4.85 -14.75 -0.13
CA SER A 44 -3.96 -13.59 -0.28
C SER A 44 -3.88 -12.79 1.02
N THR A 45 -2.98 -13.19 1.91
CA THR A 45 -2.78 -12.53 3.21
C THR A 45 -2.32 -11.08 3.07
N GLU A 46 -1.52 -10.77 2.06
CA GLU A 46 -0.97 -9.43 1.83
C GLU A 46 -2.03 -8.47 1.30
N GLY A 47 -2.97 -8.99 0.49
CA GLY A 47 -4.11 -8.22 0.00
C GLY A 47 -5.05 -7.82 1.13
N ASP A 48 -5.41 -8.78 1.99
CA ASP A 48 -6.23 -8.53 3.18
C ASP A 48 -5.54 -7.57 4.16
N LEU A 49 -4.23 -7.70 4.32
CA LEU A 49 -3.45 -6.79 5.16
C LEU A 49 -3.55 -5.34 4.68
N ILE A 50 -3.45 -5.08 3.38
CA ILE A 50 -3.59 -3.73 2.80
C ILE A 50 -4.99 -3.19 3.02
N ASP A 51 -6.02 -4.00 2.75
CA ASP A 51 -7.41 -3.57 2.88
C ASP A 51 -7.75 -3.22 4.33
N MET A 52 -7.28 -4.03 5.29
CA MET A 52 -7.39 -3.72 6.72
C MET A 52 -6.59 -2.48 7.11
N ALA A 53 -5.38 -2.33 6.60
CA ALA A 53 -4.52 -1.18 6.90
C ALA A 53 -5.13 0.14 6.44
N ILE A 54 -5.77 0.15 5.26
CA ILE A 54 -6.48 1.32 4.74
C ILE A 54 -7.73 1.59 5.59
N ALA A 55 -8.49 0.54 5.93
CA ALA A 55 -9.69 0.68 6.77
C ALA A 55 -9.39 1.27 8.15
N ASP A 56 -8.24 0.90 8.73
CA ASP A 56 -7.80 1.38 10.05
C ASP A 56 -6.94 2.67 9.97
N ASN A 57 -6.79 3.27 8.77
CA ASN A 57 -5.98 4.47 8.50
C ASN A 57 -4.49 4.34 8.89
N VAL A 58 -3.95 3.13 8.90
CA VAL A 58 -2.50 2.87 9.11
C VAL A 58 -1.72 3.17 7.83
N ILE A 59 -2.34 2.93 6.67
CA ILE A 59 -1.82 3.22 5.34
C ILE A 59 -2.69 4.30 4.72
N GLU A 60 -2.05 5.28 4.11
CA GLU A 60 -2.73 6.35 3.39
C GLU A 60 -2.83 6.01 1.89
N ARG A 61 -3.99 6.29 1.30
CA ARG A 61 -4.23 6.12 -0.12
C ARG A 61 -4.47 7.47 -0.78
N THR A 62 -3.49 7.97 -1.53
CA THR A 62 -3.62 9.17 -2.36
C THR A 62 -3.96 8.77 -3.80
N GLY A 63 -5.26 8.66 -4.08
CA GLY A 63 -5.77 8.25 -5.38
C GLY A 63 -5.40 6.80 -5.71
N ALA A 64 -4.53 6.62 -6.72
CA ALA A 64 -3.98 5.31 -7.08
C ALA A 64 -2.73 4.93 -6.28
N TRP A 65 -2.16 5.83 -5.49
CA TRP A 65 -0.92 5.58 -4.75
C TRP A 65 -1.20 5.17 -3.32
N ILE A 66 -0.41 4.22 -2.83
CA ILE A 66 -0.46 3.69 -1.47
C ILE A 66 0.85 4.04 -0.77
N SER A 67 0.75 4.75 0.35
CA SER A 67 1.87 5.22 1.15
C SER A 67 1.73 4.80 2.60
N TYR A 68 2.85 4.37 3.19
CA TYR A 68 2.96 4.05 4.59
C TYR A 68 3.90 5.05 5.25
N GLY A 69 3.33 6.00 5.99
CA GLY A 69 4.07 7.14 6.56
C GLY A 69 4.78 7.95 5.46
N GLN A 70 6.10 7.86 5.39
CA GLN A 70 6.92 8.54 4.38
C GLN A 70 7.36 7.62 3.23
N VAL A 71 7.11 6.31 3.33
CA VAL A 71 7.51 5.34 2.32
C VAL A 71 6.36 5.11 1.35
N ARG A 72 6.65 5.25 0.06
CA ARG A 72 5.69 4.98 -1.01
C ARG A 72 5.78 3.50 -1.41
N ILE A 73 4.75 2.74 -1.07
CA ILE A 73 4.67 1.29 -1.32
C ILE A 73 4.51 1.03 -2.82
N GLY A 74 3.61 1.79 -3.48
CA GLY A 74 3.39 1.63 -4.92
C GLY A 74 2.07 2.16 -5.40
N GLN A 75 1.82 1.97 -6.70
CA GLN A 75 0.57 2.34 -7.35
C GLN A 75 -0.34 1.11 -7.47
N GLY A 76 -1.53 1.20 -6.91
CA GLY A 76 -2.57 0.17 -6.98
C GLY A 76 -2.32 -1.00 -6.02
N ARG A 77 -3.31 -1.90 -5.96
CA ARG A 77 -3.35 -3.02 -5.01
C ARG A 77 -2.35 -4.12 -5.37
N GLU A 78 -2.19 -4.43 -6.66
CA GLU A 78 -1.29 -5.50 -7.11
C GLU A 78 0.19 -5.19 -6.82
N ASN A 79 0.65 -3.99 -7.13
CA ASN A 79 2.02 -3.58 -6.82
C ASN A 79 2.27 -3.51 -5.30
N ALA A 80 1.27 -3.08 -4.53
CA ALA A 80 1.39 -3.07 -3.08
C ALA A 80 1.49 -4.47 -2.47
N LYS A 81 0.74 -5.45 -3.01
CA LYS A 81 0.89 -6.86 -2.61
C LYS A 81 2.29 -7.38 -2.91
N GLN A 82 2.83 -7.08 -4.10
CA GLN A 82 4.17 -7.51 -4.47
C GLN A 82 5.23 -6.88 -3.54
N PHE A 83 5.13 -5.58 -3.27
CA PHE A 83 6.05 -4.89 -2.37
C PHE A 83 6.06 -5.45 -0.94
N LEU A 84 4.89 -5.81 -0.40
CA LEU A 84 4.79 -6.43 0.92
C LEU A 84 5.29 -7.88 0.95
N ARG A 85 5.21 -8.61 -0.17
CA ARG A 85 5.83 -9.94 -0.29
C ARG A 85 7.35 -9.85 -0.28
N ASP A 86 7.89 -8.86 -0.97
CA ASP A 86 9.33 -8.67 -1.07
C ASP A 86 9.94 -8.13 0.24
N ASN A 87 9.12 -7.45 1.07
CA ASN A 87 9.53 -6.85 2.34
C ASN A 87 8.67 -7.37 3.52
N PRO A 88 8.92 -8.60 4.02
CA PRO A 88 8.13 -9.18 5.11
C PRO A 88 8.25 -8.40 6.42
N ASP A 89 9.37 -7.74 6.69
CA ASP A 89 9.57 -6.94 7.90
C ASP A 89 8.58 -5.78 8.00
N LEU A 90 8.32 -5.09 6.88
CA LEU A 90 7.34 -4.01 6.82
C LEU A 90 5.91 -4.56 6.96
N ALA A 91 5.63 -5.72 6.36
CA ALA A 91 4.33 -6.36 6.49
C ALA A 91 4.03 -6.73 7.96
N ASP A 92 5.02 -7.25 8.69
CA ASP A 92 4.88 -7.58 10.11
C ASP A 92 4.70 -6.33 10.98
N GLU A 93 5.40 -5.23 10.67
CA GLU A 93 5.20 -3.96 11.38
C GLU A 93 3.76 -3.44 11.22
N ILE A 94 3.25 -3.42 9.98
CA ILE A 94 1.88 -3.02 9.66
C ILE A 94 0.88 -3.94 10.37
N ARG A 95 1.11 -5.24 10.33
CA ARG A 95 0.27 -6.25 10.99
C ARG A 95 0.19 -6.01 12.50
N ARG A 96 1.31 -5.73 13.16
CA ARG A 96 1.33 -5.44 14.60
C ARG A 96 0.53 -4.18 14.93
N LYS A 97 0.66 -3.12 14.13
CA LYS A 97 -0.12 -1.87 14.32
C LYS A 97 -1.62 -2.12 14.19
N ILE A 98 -2.05 -2.88 13.18
CA ILE A 98 -3.46 -3.25 12.98
C ILE A 98 -3.98 -4.08 14.15
N LEU A 99 -3.23 -5.08 14.60
CA LEU A 99 -3.62 -5.92 15.73
C LEU A 99 -3.74 -5.13 17.03
N ALA A 100 -2.85 -4.15 17.27
CA ALA A 100 -2.92 -3.29 18.44
C ALA A 100 -4.21 -2.44 18.48
N ILE A 101 -4.70 -2.00 17.31
CA ILE A 101 -5.95 -1.23 17.21
C ILE A 101 -7.17 -2.14 17.40
N ARG A 102 -7.20 -3.29 16.72
CA ARG A 102 -8.38 -4.17 16.66
C ARG A 102 -8.52 -5.12 17.84
N LEU A 103 -7.42 -5.42 18.52
CA LEU A 103 -7.38 -6.29 19.69
C LEU A 103 -6.85 -5.49 20.88
N PRO A 104 -7.68 -4.67 21.54
CA PRO A 104 -7.29 -4.04 22.79
C PRO A 104 -6.97 -5.16 23.78
N SER A 105 -5.71 -5.24 24.20
CA SER A 105 -5.19 -6.36 24.98
C SER A 105 -5.99 -6.57 26.26
N ALA A 106 -6.60 -7.75 26.39
CA ALA A 106 -6.79 -8.35 27.70
C ALA A 106 -5.42 -8.89 28.14
N ASN A 107 -4.78 -8.16 29.07
CA ASN A 107 -3.50 -8.40 29.74
C ASN A 107 -2.20 -8.19 28.95
N GLY A 108 -1.34 -7.37 29.56
CA GLY A 108 -0.12 -6.84 28.99
C GLY A 108 1.04 -7.82 28.92
N GLN A 109 1.81 -7.66 27.85
CA GLN A 109 3.26 -7.48 27.96
C GLN A 109 3.68 -6.40 26.98
N SER A 110 4.22 -5.33 27.56
CA SER A 110 5.10 -4.38 26.91
C SER A 110 6.54 -4.92 26.98
N ALA A 111 7.35 -4.54 25.99
CA ALA A 111 8.81 -4.60 25.91
C ALA A 111 9.49 -5.87 25.35
N ALA A 112 10.00 -5.77 24.12
CA ALA A 112 11.45 -5.62 23.82
C ALA A 112 11.65 -5.46 22.29
N THR A 113 11.95 -4.26 21.78
CA THR A 113 13.30 -3.72 21.48
C THR A 113 13.93 -4.29 20.20
N SER A 114 13.98 -3.47 19.15
CA SER A 114 15.23 -3.21 18.43
C SER A 114 15.34 -1.73 18.11
N THR A 115 16.43 -1.16 18.64
CA THR A 115 16.74 0.24 18.81
C THR A 115 17.41 0.81 17.57
N THR A 116 16.97 2.01 17.18
CA THR A 116 17.78 3.15 16.74
C THR A 116 19.25 2.88 16.43
N SER A 117 19.62 2.96 15.14
CA SER A 117 20.97 3.38 14.72
C SER A 117 20.91 4.76 14.06
N LYS A 118 20.94 5.81 14.88
CA LYS A 118 21.52 7.11 14.53
C LYS A 118 21.98 7.77 15.84
N PRO A 119 23.22 8.27 15.95
CA PRO A 119 23.42 9.72 15.80
C PRO A 119 24.78 10.10 15.14
N ALA A 120 24.79 11.07 14.22
CA ALA A 120 25.40 12.43 14.37
C ALA A 120 26.94 12.46 14.09
N LYS A 121 27.58 13.48 13.50
CA LYS A 121 27.33 14.93 13.47
C LYS A 121 28.32 15.65 12.50
N ALA A 122 27.91 16.85 12.03
CA ALA A 122 28.69 18.05 11.62
C ALA A 122 29.49 18.00 10.30
N ALA A 123 29.56 19.04 9.45
CA ALA A 123 29.29 20.48 9.56
C ALA A 123 28.90 21.00 8.13
N GLU A 124 27.81 21.75 7.94
CA GLU A 124 27.63 23.21 8.07
C GLU A 124 27.88 24.00 6.75
N LYS A 125 26.91 24.86 6.44
CA LYS A 125 26.66 25.75 5.26
C LYS A 125 27.74 26.86 5.12
N PRO A 126 27.67 27.89 4.20
CA PRO A 126 26.62 28.31 3.23
C PRO A 126 27.10 28.84 1.85
N ALA A 127 26.12 29.22 1.02
CA ALA A 127 26.10 30.32 0.02
C ALA A 127 26.42 30.02 -1.47
N GLU A 128 25.37 30.16 -2.30
CA GLU A 128 25.40 30.58 -3.72
C GLU A 128 25.95 32.04 -3.85
N PRO A 129 26.14 32.66 -5.05
CA PRO A 129 25.87 32.24 -6.44
C PRO A 129 27.02 32.54 -7.44
N HIS A 130 26.95 32.01 -8.67
CA HIS A 130 27.02 32.77 -9.95
C HIS A 130 27.29 31.88 -11.17
N ASP A 131 26.36 31.96 -12.13
CA ASP A 131 26.49 31.65 -13.56
C ASP A 131 27.62 32.47 -14.22
N PRO A 132 28.25 31.99 -15.33
CA PRO A 132 27.63 32.29 -16.63
C PRO A 132 27.88 31.28 -17.78
N ALA A 133 26.87 31.19 -18.66
CA ALA A 133 26.97 31.00 -20.12
C ALA A 133 27.46 29.61 -20.62
N ARG A 134 26.85 28.93 -21.59
CA ARG A 134 26.34 29.44 -22.87
C ARG A 134 25.54 28.37 -23.63
N ALA A 135 24.31 28.72 -24.00
CA ALA A 135 23.58 28.45 -25.25
C ALA A 135 23.88 27.17 -26.09
N LYS A 136 22.80 26.41 -26.36
CA LYS A 136 22.25 26.25 -27.74
C LYS A 136 20.91 25.48 -27.72
N THR A 137 19.83 26.20 -27.96
CA THR A 137 18.66 25.73 -28.74
C THR A 137 18.68 26.56 -30.05
N PRO A 138 18.03 26.16 -31.16
CA PRO A 138 16.56 26.24 -31.23
C PRO A 138 15.87 25.10 -32.00
N ALA A 139 14.55 25.06 -31.81
CA ALA A 139 13.51 24.22 -32.43
C ALA A 139 13.46 24.30 -33.98
N PRO A 140 12.56 23.55 -34.66
CA PRO A 140 11.25 24.14 -35.08
C PRO A 140 10.11 23.08 -35.27
N PRO A 141 8.95 23.35 -35.97
CA PRO A 141 7.75 23.96 -35.40
C PRO A 141 6.41 23.22 -35.68
N VAL A 142 5.34 23.71 -35.04
CA VAL A 142 3.93 23.30 -35.11
C VAL A 142 3.27 23.69 -36.45
N LYS A 143 2.38 22.85 -37.00
CA LYS A 143 1.44 23.25 -38.07
C LYS A 143 -0.01 22.96 -37.67
N VAL A 144 -0.74 24.04 -37.40
CA VAL A 144 -2.17 24.09 -37.10
C VAL A 144 -2.95 24.01 -38.41
N MET A 145 -3.96 23.14 -38.45
CA MET A 145 -4.84 22.91 -39.59
C MET A 145 -6.01 23.89 -39.54
N ALA A 146 -6.02 24.89 -40.44
CA ALA A 146 -7.15 25.80 -40.64
C ALA A 146 -8.03 25.28 -41.78
N LYS A 147 -9.32 25.12 -41.47
CA LYS A 147 -10.40 24.71 -42.38
C LYS A 147 -11.18 25.95 -42.81
N ALA A 148 -11.21 26.27 -44.10
CA ALA A 148 -12.19 27.18 -44.71
C ALA A 148 -12.34 26.95 -46.23
N ARG A 149 -13.43 26.23 -46.56
CA ARG A 149 -14.39 26.37 -47.69
C ARG A 149 -13.91 26.81 -49.08
N LYS A 150 -14.23 25.98 -50.08
CA LYS A 150 -15.13 26.33 -51.19
C LYS A 150 -15.97 25.12 -51.57
#